data_AF-A0A7C2L7C7-F1
#
_entry.id   AF-A0A7C2L7C7-F1
#
_cell.length_a   1.000
_cell.length_b   1.000
_cell.length_c   1.000
_cell.angle_alpha   90.00
_cell.angle_beta   90.00
_cell.angle_gamma   90.00
#
_symmetry.space_group_name_H-M   'P 1'
#
loop_
_entity.id
_entity.type
_entity.pdbx_description
1 polymer ?
#
loop_
_entity_poly.entity_id
_entity_poly.type
_entity_poly.pdbx_seq_one_letter_code
_entity_poly.pdbx_strand_id
1 'polypeptide(L)'
;MKKGEGVSYVVSAAIMMAVTVFLGLFLWGVISGWAGVSAVGIVAETNKAIAQQRSMLVVEFIDWERGIVWVSNPGKVDLVILSCTIYPRSASPPPISYQEIARVSASMNTAYPLEMGSKCQLDGEKPYVIEIRAIALTIYNPNNPLENAQWMIVVRQNV
;
A
#
# COMPACT_ATOMS: atom_id res chain seq x y z
N MET A 1 72.10 28.54 -17.71
CA MET A 1 71.08 28.56 -16.65
C MET A 1 69.89 29.37 -17.14
N LYS A 2 68.77 28.72 -17.50
CA LYS A 2 67.52 29.42 -17.82
C LYS A 2 66.45 28.99 -16.80
N LYS A 3 65.90 30.02 -16.17
CA LYS A 3 64.90 30.07 -15.10
C LYS A 3 63.81 29.00 -15.25
N GLY A 4 63.60 28.22 -14.19
CA GLY A 4 62.39 27.43 -14.04
C GLY A 4 61.18 28.36 -13.98
N GLU A 5 60.21 28.10 -14.86
CA GLU A 5 58.92 28.78 -14.89
C GLU A 5 58.12 28.32 -13.67
N GLY A 6 58.17 29.10 -12.59
CA GLY A 6 57.26 28.96 -11.48
C GLY A 6 55.86 29.34 -11.95
N VAL A 7 54.92 28.39 -11.89
CA VAL A 7 53.50 28.64 -12.13
C VAL A 7 53.07 29.85 -11.29
N SER A 8 52.64 30.94 -11.95
CA SER A 8 52.26 32.19 -11.29
C SER A 8 51.16 31.91 -10.25
N TYR A 9 51.32 32.45 -9.03
CA TYR A 9 50.39 32.30 -7.90
C TYR A 9 48.92 32.56 -8.30
N VAL A 10 48.72 33.53 -9.20
CA VAL A 10 47.40 33.90 -9.74
C VAL A 10 46.76 32.74 -10.51
N VAL A 11 47.55 32.00 -11.29
CA VAL A 11 47.09 30.84 -12.07
C VAL A 11 46.69 29.70 -11.12
N SER A 12 47.50 29.44 -10.09
CA SER A 12 47.19 28.42 -9.08
C SER A 12 45.91 28.77 -8.29
N ALA A 13 45.75 30.02 -7.87
CA ALA A 13 44.56 30.50 -7.16
C ALA A 13 43.30 30.41 -8.03
N ALA A 14 43.39 30.76 -9.32
CA ALA A 14 42.28 30.66 -10.26
C ALA A 14 41.84 29.21 -10.47
N ILE A 15 42.79 28.27 -10.60
CA ILE A 15 42.49 26.83 -10.72
C ILE A 15 41.80 26.32 -9.45
N MET A 16 42.30 26.66 -8.27
CA MET A 16 41.69 26.24 -7.01
C MET A 16 40.27 26.77 -6.85
N MET A 17 40.01 28.02 -7.20
CA MET A 17 38.65 28.58 -7.21
C MET A 17 37.74 27.85 -8.21
N ALA A 18 38.21 27.62 -9.44
CA ALA A 18 37.42 26.92 -10.45
C ALA A 18 37.06 25.49 -10.02
N VAL A 19 38.02 24.75 -9.46
CA VAL A 19 37.80 23.40 -8.92
C VAL A 19 36.82 23.44 -7.75
N THR A 20 36.94 24.41 -6.85
CA THR A 20 36.03 24.56 -5.69
C THR A 20 34.60 24.83 -6.14
N VAL A 21 34.41 25.76 -7.09
CA VAL A 21 33.08 26.08 -7.64
C VAL A 21 32.50 24.88 -8.37
N PHE A 22 33.30 24.19 -9.19
CA PHE A 22 32.87 23.00 -9.91
C PHE A 22 32.42 21.88 -8.96
N LEU A 23 33.22 21.58 -7.93
CA LEU A 23 32.86 20.56 -6.93
C LEU A 23 31.61 20.96 -6.15
N GLY A 24 31.46 22.24 -5.80
CA GLY A 24 30.26 22.76 -5.14
C GLY A 24 29.00 22.57 -5.98
N LEU A 25 29.05 22.95 -7.26
CA LEU A 25 27.93 22.78 -8.20
C LEU A 25 27.64 21.30 -8.49
N PHE A 26 28.68 20.47 -8.62
CA PHE A 26 28.54 19.04 -8.83
C PHE A 26 27.83 18.36 -7.65
N LEU A 27 28.30 18.61 -6.42
CA LEU A 27 27.67 18.08 -5.21
C LEU A 27 26.23 18.58 -5.04
N TRP A 28 25.99 19.87 -5.28
CA TRP A 28 24.64 20.42 -5.24
C TRP A 28 23.72 19.75 -6.27
N GLY A 29 24.19 19.55 -7.50
CA GLY A 29 23.45 18.84 -8.54
C GLY A 29 23.09 17.40 -8.13
N VAL A 30 24.05 16.64 -7.62
CA VAL A 30 23.82 15.26 -7.15
C VAL A 30 22.81 15.22 -6.00
N ILE A 31 22.97 16.07 -4.98
CA ILE A 31 22.08 16.11 -3.82
C ILE A 31 20.66 16.52 -4.22
N SER A 32 20.53 17.56 -5.05
CA SER A 32 19.24 18.06 -5.53
C SER A 32 18.47 17.00 -6.35
N GLY A 33 19.17 16.28 -7.24
CA GLY A 33 18.59 15.20 -8.03
C GLY A 33 18.09 14.04 -7.16
N TRP A 34 18.90 13.60 -6.19
CA TRP A 34 18.51 12.55 -5.25
C TRP A 34 17.32 12.97 -4.36
N ALA A 35 17.33 14.21 -3.85
CA ALA A 35 16.24 14.75 -3.05
C ALA A 35 14.92 14.81 -3.85
N GLY A 36 14.97 15.21 -5.12
CA GLY A 36 13.80 15.25 -6.00
C GLY A 36 13.17 13.87 -6.21
N VAL A 37 13.98 12.86 -6.57
CA VAL A 37 13.47 11.49 -6.77
C VAL A 37 12.92 10.89 -5.47
N SER A 38 13.61 11.13 -4.36
CA SER A 38 13.18 10.63 -3.04
C SER A 38 11.85 11.24 -2.60
N ALA A 39 11.64 12.54 -2.86
CA ALA A 39 10.38 13.21 -2.53
C ALA A 39 9.18 12.60 -3.26
N VAL A 40 9.34 12.23 -4.55
CA VAL A 40 8.27 11.58 -5.32
C VAL A 40 7.92 10.22 -4.72
N GLY A 41 8.92 9.41 -4.35
CA GLY A 41 8.70 8.11 -3.70
C GLY A 41 7.96 8.25 -2.36
N ILE A 42 8.36 9.21 -1.54
CA ILE A 42 7.71 9.48 -0.24
C ILE A 42 6.25 9.89 -0.42
N VAL A 43 5.94 10.75 -1.39
CA VAL A 43 4.56 11.17 -1.66
C VAL A 43 3.70 10.00 -2.12
N ALA A 44 4.23 9.14 -3.00
CA ALA A 44 3.52 7.95 -3.46
C ALA A 44 3.19 7.00 -2.29
N GLU A 45 4.15 6.69 -1.42
CA GLU A 45 3.91 5.84 -0.24
C GLU A 45 2.98 6.52 0.78
N THR A 46 3.09 7.83 0.96
CA THR A 46 2.17 8.60 1.83
C THR A 46 0.74 8.53 1.31
N ASN A 47 0.54 8.61 -0.01
CA ASN A 47 -0.79 8.47 -0.61
C ASN A 47 -1.37 7.06 -0.39
N LYS A 48 -0.55 6.00 -0.45
CA LYS A 48 -0.98 4.63 -0.11
C LYS A 48 -1.39 4.52 1.36
N ALA A 49 -0.61 5.09 2.27
CA ALA A 49 -0.93 5.13 3.69
C ALA A 49 -2.25 5.87 3.98
N ILE A 50 -2.45 7.04 3.35
CA ILE A 50 -3.69 7.80 3.49
C ILE A 50 -4.89 7.00 2.95
N ALA A 51 -4.72 6.30 1.82
CA ALA A 51 -5.77 5.45 1.25
C ALA A 51 -6.14 4.31 2.21
N GLN A 52 -5.16 3.64 2.82
CA GLN A 52 -5.40 2.62 3.84
C GLN A 52 -6.10 3.21 5.07
N GLN A 53 -5.66 4.36 5.57
CA GLN A 53 -6.27 5.00 6.74
C GLN A 53 -7.73 5.45 6.48
N ARG A 54 -8.06 5.82 5.25
CA ARG A 54 -9.42 6.18 4.83
C ARG A 54 -10.28 4.99 4.41
N SER A 55 -9.70 3.80 4.37
CA SER A 55 -10.39 2.54 4.08
C SER A 55 -11.10 2.06 5.33
N MET A 56 -12.37 1.68 5.19
CA MET A 56 -13.13 1.07 6.28
C MET A 56 -14.09 0.05 5.71
N LEU A 57 -14.11 -1.14 6.29
CA LEU A 57 -15.04 -2.20 5.90
C LEU A 57 -15.63 -2.78 7.18
N VAL A 58 -16.93 -3.02 7.18
CA VAL A 58 -17.67 -3.53 8.34
C VAL A 58 -18.49 -4.74 7.89
N VAL A 59 -18.52 -5.78 8.72
CA VAL A 59 -19.45 -6.90 8.57
C VAL A 59 -20.73 -6.50 9.31
N GLU A 60 -21.82 -6.28 8.57
CA GLU A 60 -23.08 -5.80 9.15
C GLU A 60 -23.91 -6.95 9.72
N PHE A 61 -24.06 -8.02 8.95
CA PHE A 61 -24.92 -9.13 9.28
C PHE A 61 -24.46 -10.41 8.58
N ILE A 62 -24.72 -11.55 9.21
CA ILE A 62 -24.39 -12.87 8.67
C ILE A 62 -25.67 -13.69 8.64
N ASP A 63 -26.10 -14.00 7.43
CA ASP A 63 -27.23 -14.89 7.18
C ASP A 63 -26.71 -16.31 7.01
N TRP A 64 -26.76 -17.11 8.07
CA TRP A 64 -26.31 -18.51 8.04
C TRP A 64 -27.26 -19.42 7.26
N GLU A 65 -28.55 -19.08 7.18
CA GLU A 65 -29.53 -19.89 6.45
C GLU A 65 -29.35 -19.73 4.95
N ARG A 66 -29.09 -18.50 4.49
CA ARG A 66 -28.82 -18.20 3.07
C ARG A 66 -27.35 -18.32 2.70
N GLY A 67 -26.46 -18.44 3.69
CA GLY A 67 -25.02 -18.47 3.49
C GLY A 67 -24.48 -17.17 2.92
N ILE A 68 -24.84 -16.02 3.49
CA ILE A 68 -24.42 -14.70 3.00
C ILE A 68 -23.80 -13.88 4.13
N VAL A 69 -22.62 -13.31 3.88
CA VAL A 69 -21.99 -12.30 4.73
C VAL A 69 -22.25 -10.92 4.11
N TRP A 70 -22.98 -10.07 4.81
CA TRP A 70 -23.25 -8.71 4.37
C TRP A 70 -22.16 -7.76 4.87
N VAL A 71 -21.55 -7.03 3.94
CA VAL A 71 -20.51 -6.06 4.25
C VAL A 71 -20.87 -4.68 3.73
N SER A 72 -20.43 -3.65 4.45
CA SER A 72 -20.54 -2.26 4.00
C SER A 72 -19.22 -1.53 4.13
N ASN A 73 -19.06 -0.48 3.32
CA ASN A 73 -17.88 0.37 3.32
C ASN A 73 -18.30 1.80 3.72
N PRO A 74 -18.36 2.10 5.03
CA PRO A 74 -18.59 3.46 5.52
C PRO A 74 -17.35 4.37 5.37
N GLY A 75 -16.27 3.88 4.75
CA GLY A 75 -15.04 4.61 4.52
C GLY A 75 -15.18 5.73 3.48
N LYS A 76 -14.03 6.29 3.08
CA LYS A 76 -13.97 7.38 2.08
C LYS A 76 -13.35 6.96 0.75
N VAL A 77 -12.99 5.69 0.61
CA VAL A 77 -12.38 5.13 -0.60
C VAL A 77 -13.05 3.81 -0.96
N ASP A 78 -13.22 3.58 -2.26
CA ASP A 78 -13.73 2.31 -2.77
C ASP A 78 -12.73 1.19 -2.45
N LEU A 79 -13.25 0.01 -2.15
CA LEU A 79 -12.47 -1.14 -1.75
C LEU A 79 -12.62 -2.30 -2.74
N VAL A 80 -11.53 -3.03 -2.92
CA VAL A 80 -11.52 -4.33 -3.58
C VAL A 80 -11.32 -5.38 -2.51
N ILE A 81 -12.27 -6.31 -2.38
CA ILE A 81 -12.16 -7.44 -1.49
C ILE A 81 -11.36 -8.53 -2.21
N LEU A 82 -10.31 -8.99 -1.56
CA LEU A 82 -9.35 -9.94 -2.12
C LEU A 82 -9.45 -11.34 -1.49
N SER A 83 -10.02 -11.43 -0.30
CA SER A 83 -10.32 -12.70 0.33
C SER A 83 -11.39 -12.53 1.40
N CYS A 84 -12.20 -13.56 1.56
CA CYS A 84 -13.08 -13.73 2.69
C CYS A 84 -12.96 -15.18 3.15
N THR A 85 -12.55 -15.40 4.40
CA THR A 85 -12.43 -16.74 4.99
C THR A 85 -13.16 -16.78 6.31
N ILE A 86 -13.86 -17.89 6.55
CA ILE A 86 -14.59 -18.18 7.78
C ILE A 86 -13.99 -19.46 8.33
N TYR A 87 -13.36 -19.40 9.50
CA TYR A 87 -12.64 -20.52 10.10
C TYR A 87 -12.89 -20.63 11.60
N PRO A 88 -12.64 -21.78 12.23
CA PRO A 88 -12.88 -21.97 13.66
C PRO A 88 -11.97 -21.06 14.48
N ARG A 89 -12.50 -20.48 15.55
CA ARG A 89 -11.73 -19.57 16.43
C ARG A 89 -10.54 -20.23 17.11
N SER A 90 -10.58 -21.55 17.27
CA SER A 90 -9.50 -22.37 17.82
C SER A 90 -8.41 -22.70 16.80
N ALA A 91 -8.64 -22.44 15.51
CA ALA A 91 -7.73 -22.77 14.43
C ALA A 91 -6.95 -21.56 13.92
N SER A 92 -5.83 -21.83 13.27
CA SER A 92 -5.10 -20.82 12.52
C SER A 92 -5.86 -20.45 11.24
N PRO A 93 -5.70 -19.21 10.73
CA PRO A 93 -6.28 -18.82 9.44
C PRO A 93 -5.83 -19.80 8.34
N PRO A 94 -6.75 -20.29 7.50
CA PRO A 94 -6.41 -21.18 6.39
C PRO A 94 -5.56 -20.44 5.34
N PRO A 95 -4.88 -21.17 4.44
CA PRO A 95 -4.15 -20.57 3.32
C PRO A 95 -5.08 -19.67 2.49
N ILE A 96 -4.62 -18.45 2.20
CA ILE A 96 -5.43 -17.41 1.54
C ILE A 96 -5.01 -17.29 0.08
N SER A 97 -5.98 -17.37 -0.83
CA SER A 97 -5.80 -16.93 -2.22
C SER A 97 -6.24 -15.46 -2.34
N TYR A 98 -5.35 -14.62 -2.85
CA TYR A 98 -5.65 -13.20 -3.07
C TYR A 98 -6.16 -13.02 -4.50
N GLN A 99 -7.49 -12.97 -4.64
CA GLN A 99 -8.16 -12.76 -5.91
C GLN A 99 -9.29 -11.76 -5.72
N GLU A 100 -9.54 -10.90 -6.71
CA GLU A 100 -10.69 -9.99 -6.62
C GLU A 100 -11.99 -10.79 -6.57
N ILE A 101 -12.67 -10.77 -5.41
CA ILE A 101 -13.96 -11.44 -5.20
C ILE A 101 -15.14 -10.47 -5.25
N ALA A 102 -14.90 -9.20 -4.93
CA ALA A 102 -15.90 -8.14 -4.96
C ALA A 102 -15.28 -6.74 -4.96
N ARG A 103 -16.04 -5.76 -5.45
CA ARG A 103 -15.78 -4.33 -5.26
C ARG A 103 -16.88 -3.73 -4.41
N VAL A 104 -16.49 -2.89 -3.45
CA VAL A 104 -17.39 -2.28 -2.46
C VAL A 104 -17.16 -0.78 -2.47
N SER A 105 -18.13 -0.04 -3.00
CA SER A 105 -18.03 1.42 -3.09
C SER A 105 -18.14 2.07 -1.71
N ALA A 106 -17.45 3.20 -1.52
CA ALA A 106 -17.52 4.00 -0.32
C ALA A 106 -18.92 4.64 -0.18
N SER A 107 -19.76 4.03 0.65
CA SER A 107 -21.15 4.45 0.86
C SER A 107 -21.68 3.84 2.15
N MET A 108 -22.33 4.68 2.97
CA MET A 108 -23.02 4.25 4.19
C MET A 108 -24.43 3.69 3.92
N ASN A 109 -24.92 3.77 2.69
CA ASN A 109 -26.30 3.41 2.35
C ASN A 109 -26.42 2.09 1.57
N THR A 110 -25.31 1.37 1.42
CA THR A 110 -25.22 0.19 0.55
C THR A 110 -24.48 -0.93 1.26
N ALA A 111 -25.13 -2.09 1.36
CA ALA A 111 -24.53 -3.35 1.78
C ALA A 111 -24.32 -4.27 0.58
N TYR A 112 -23.24 -5.04 0.62
CA TYR A 112 -22.82 -5.93 -0.45
C TYR A 112 -22.82 -7.37 0.06
N PRO A 113 -23.46 -8.31 -0.67
CA PRO A 113 -23.48 -9.71 -0.27
C PRO A 113 -22.21 -10.43 -0.71
N LEU A 114 -21.58 -11.13 0.24
CA LEU A 114 -20.54 -12.12 -0.02
C LEU A 114 -21.09 -13.51 0.28
N GLU A 115 -21.38 -14.26 -0.79
CA GLU A 115 -21.88 -15.62 -0.70
C GLU A 115 -20.81 -16.57 -0.14
N MET A 116 -21.21 -17.37 0.85
CA MET A 116 -20.40 -18.44 1.42
C MET A 116 -20.24 -19.58 0.38
N GLY A 117 -19.05 -20.14 0.30
CA GLY A 117 -18.68 -21.17 -0.66
C GLY A 117 -18.16 -20.65 -1.99
N SER A 118 -18.68 -19.51 -2.50
CA SER A 118 -18.20 -18.91 -3.76
C SER A 118 -17.23 -17.74 -3.53
N LYS A 119 -17.57 -16.81 -2.62
CA LYS A 119 -16.77 -15.61 -2.31
C LYS A 119 -16.14 -15.67 -0.92
N CYS A 120 -16.85 -16.26 0.04
CA CYS A 120 -16.37 -16.49 1.40
C CYS A 120 -16.13 -17.97 1.63
N GLN A 121 -14.88 -18.40 1.74
CA GLN A 121 -14.56 -19.80 2.00
C GLN A 121 -14.87 -20.14 3.46
N LEU A 122 -15.75 -21.13 3.67
CA LEU A 122 -16.08 -21.66 4.98
C LEU A 122 -15.26 -22.92 5.26
N ASP A 123 -14.57 -22.96 6.40
CA ASP A 123 -13.79 -24.08 6.86
C ASP A 123 -14.10 -24.40 8.33
N GLY A 124 -14.19 -25.69 8.66
CA GLY A 124 -14.39 -26.21 10.00
C GLY A 124 -15.72 -25.90 10.70
N GLU A 125 -15.71 -26.07 12.03
CA GLU A 125 -16.90 -26.00 12.90
C GLU A 125 -16.90 -24.74 13.79
N LYS A 126 -18.09 -24.39 14.30
CA LYS A 126 -18.31 -23.27 15.23
C LYS A 126 -17.46 -23.42 16.51
N PRO A 127 -17.10 -22.31 17.19
CA PRO A 127 -17.39 -20.91 16.87
C PRO A 127 -16.46 -20.34 15.79
N TYR A 128 -16.94 -19.36 15.03
CA TYR A 128 -16.27 -18.88 13.82
C TYR A 128 -15.56 -17.54 13.99
N VAL A 129 -14.55 -17.33 13.17
CA VAL A 129 -13.93 -16.04 12.88
C VAL A 129 -14.09 -15.78 11.40
N ILE A 130 -14.67 -14.64 11.05
CA ILE A 130 -14.71 -14.15 9.69
C ILE A 130 -13.53 -13.19 9.52
N GLU A 131 -12.66 -13.48 8.57
CA GLU A 131 -11.56 -12.63 8.18
C GLU A 131 -11.74 -12.17 6.73
N ILE A 132 -11.85 -10.86 6.53
CA ILE A 132 -11.99 -10.24 5.21
C ILE A 132 -10.78 -9.35 4.97
N ARG A 133 -10.14 -9.52 3.82
CA ARG A 133 -9.02 -8.69 3.39
C ARG A 133 -9.46 -7.85 2.22
N ALA A 134 -9.26 -6.55 2.34
CA ALA A 134 -9.62 -5.60 1.31
C ALA A 134 -8.50 -4.57 1.12
N ILE A 135 -8.46 -3.96 -0.05
CA ILE A 135 -7.49 -2.92 -0.39
C ILE A 135 -8.21 -1.75 -1.07
N ALA A 136 -7.71 -0.52 -0.88
CA ALA A 136 -8.24 0.63 -1.60
C ALA A 136 -8.07 0.44 -3.12
N LEU A 137 -9.14 0.71 -3.87
CA LEU A 137 -9.18 0.55 -5.33
C LEU A 137 -8.07 1.38 -6.01
N THR A 138 -7.72 2.54 -5.45
CA THR A 138 -6.69 3.43 -5.99
C THR A 138 -5.27 2.87 -5.92
N ILE A 139 -5.02 1.85 -5.09
CA ILE A 139 -3.70 1.22 -4.91
C ILE A 139 -3.70 -0.27 -5.30
N TYR A 140 -4.85 -0.79 -5.74
CA TYR A 140 -4.99 -2.16 -6.19
C TYR A 140 -4.35 -2.34 -7.57
N ASN A 141 -3.52 -3.37 -7.74
CA ASN A 141 -3.04 -3.81 -9.05
C ASN A 141 -3.69 -5.15 -9.42
N PRO A 142 -4.55 -5.20 -10.46
CA PRO A 142 -5.19 -6.45 -10.88
C PRO A 142 -4.22 -7.48 -11.46
N ASN A 143 -3.09 -7.04 -12.02
CA ASN A 143 -2.07 -7.94 -12.59
C ASN A 143 -1.17 -8.56 -11.51
N ASN A 144 -1.05 -7.90 -10.36
CA ASN A 144 -0.31 -8.39 -9.21
C ASN A 144 -1.02 -7.96 -7.91
N PRO A 145 -2.02 -8.73 -7.45
CA PRO A 145 -2.80 -8.40 -6.24
C PRO A 145 -1.96 -8.28 -4.96
N LEU A 146 -0.74 -8.84 -4.97
CA LEU A 146 0.18 -8.84 -3.82
C LEU A 146 1.13 -7.65 -3.79
N GLU A 147 1.26 -6.87 -4.88
CA GLU A 147 2.23 -5.76 -4.97
C GLU A 147 2.12 -4.78 -3.80
N ASN A 148 0.90 -4.47 -3.37
CA ASN A 148 0.61 -3.53 -2.28
C ASN A 148 -0.04 -4.23 -1.08
N ALA A 149 0.26 -5.52 -0.84
CA ALA A 149 -0.39 -6.30 0.21
C ALA A 149 -0.24 -5.71 1.63
N GLN A 150 0.87 -5.03 1.91
CA GLN A 150 1.12 -4.33 3.18
C GLN A 150 0.10 -3.21 3.48
N TRP A 151 -0.54 -2.68 2.44
CA TRP A 151 -1.52 -1.59 2.53
C TRP A 151 -2.97 -2.11 2.59
N MET A 152 -3.17 -3.43 2.65
CA MET A 152 -4.49 -4.02 2.85
C MET A 152 -5.03 -3.71 4.25
N ILE A 153 -6.35 -3.63 4.36
CA ILE A 153 -7.05 -3.69 5.64
C ILE A 153 -7.54 -5.12 5.90
N VAL A 154 -7.53 -5.51 7.17
CA VAL A 154 -8.03 -6.82 7.61
C VAL A 154 -9.16 -6.58 8.59
N VAL A 155 -10.35 -7.05 8.24
CA VAL A 155 -11.53 -7.03 9.12
C VAL A 155 -11.68 -8.41 9.72
N ARG A 156 -11.76 -8.47 11.05
CA ARG A 156 -11.98 -9.72 11.79
C ARG A 156 -13.22 -9.58 12.67
N GLN A 157 -14.21 -10.43 12.44
CA GLN A 157 -15.43 -10.51 13.23
C GLN A 157 -15.51 -11.89 13.87
N ASN A 158 -15.66 -11.95 15.20
CA ASN A 158 -15.94 -13.20 15.89
C ASN A 158 -17.44 -13.44 15.93
N VAL A 159 -17.86 -14.68 15.66
CA VAL A 159 -19.27 -15.06 15.50
C VAL A 159 -19.57 -16.39 16.18
#